data_AF-A0AAJ0U5V1-F1
#
_entry.id   AF-A0AAJ0U5V1-F1
#
_cell.length_a   1.000
_cell.length_b   1.000
_cell.length_c   1.000
_cell.angle_alpha   90.00
_cell.angle_beta   90.00
_cell.angle_gamma   90.00
#
_symmetry.space_group_name_H-M   'P 1'
#
loop_
_entity.id
_entity.type
_entity.pdbx_description
1 polymer ?
#
loop_
_entity_poly.entity_id
_entity_poly.type
_entity_poly.pdbx_seq_one_letter_code
_entity_poly.pdbx_strand_id
1 'polypeptide(L)'
;MQEGYLVLETDPERPGLIVVGALTSVPQRIDEGCRFAAWFGDLDAALMHLHEALRRSLAQLEPRCYRVGLIDAIAAADAIDLEHRRIFIDPEFAESTQLNAKIDSLRQRHQRLDRWLNTVGLVAAALLAIWGLLPL
;
A
#
# COMPACT_ATOMS: atom_id res chain seq x y z
N MET A 1 -14.44 9.54 -1.80
CA MET A 1 -13.64 8.98 -0.70
C MET A 1 -14.55 8.01 0.02
N GLN A 2 -14.47 6.75 -0.34
CA GLN A 2 -15.25 5.69 0.28
C GLN A 2 -14.35 5.01 1.31
N GLU A 3 -14.72 5.07 2.59
CA GLU A 3 -14.01 4.31 3.61
C GLU A 3 -14.31 2.82 3.49
N GLY A 4 -13.39 1.98 3.93
CA GLY A 4 -13.61 0.55 3.96
C GLY A 4 -12.36 -0.25 4.29
N TYR A 5 -12.45 -1.55 4.06
CA TYR A 5 -11.45 -2.53 4.46
C TYR A 5 -10.85 -3.17 3.21
N LEU A 6 -9.52 -3.17 3.18
CA LEU A 6 -8.73 -3.92 2.23
C LEU A 6 -8.32 -5.23 2.89
N VAL A 7 -8.58 -6.34 2.20
CA VAL A 7 -8.31 -7.69 2.69
C VAL A 7 -7.39 -8.41 1.72
N LEU A 8 -6.41 -9.12 2.26
CA LEU A 8 -5.54 -10.02 1.50
C LEU A 8 -5.81 -11.46 1.91
N GLU A 9 -6.15 -12.27 0.92
CA GLU A 9 -6.49 -13.67 1.12
C GLU A 9 -5.56 -14.58 0.30
N THR A 10 -5.28 -15.74 0.86
CA THR A 10 -4.59 -16.84 0.18
C THR A 10 -5.56 -17.99 0.00
N ASP A 11 -5.63 -18.52 -1.22
CA ASP A 11 -6.41 -19.72 -1.51
C ASP A 11 -5.50 -20.96 -1.45
N PRO A 12 -5.79 -21.95 -0.57
CA PRO A 12 -5.00 -23.18 -0.50
C PRO A 12 -5.06 -24.00 -1.80
N GLU A 13 -6.10 -23.88 -2.62
CA GLU A 13 -6.19 -24.51 -3.94
C GLU A 13 -5.30 -23.82 -4.98
N ARG A 14 -4.84 -22.60 -4.69
CA ARG A 14 -4.05 -21.75 -5.60
C ARG A 14 -2.83 -21.14 -4.89
N PRO A 15 -1.83 -21.96 -4.52
CA PRO A 15 -0.67 -21.48 -3.80
C PRO A 15 0.11 -20.43 -4.61
N GLY A 16 0.55 -19.37 -3.93
CA GLY A 16 1.31 -18.27 -4.53
C GLY A 16 0.47 -17.22 -5.25
N LEU A 17 -0.86 -17.31 -5.17
CA LEU A 17 -1.77 -16.23 -5.56
C LEU A 17 -2.33 -15.54 -4.31
N ILE A 18 -2.28 -14.21 -4.33
CA ILE A 18 -2.91 -13.34 -3.34
C ILE A 18 -4.15 -12.73 -3.97
N VAL A 19 -5.31 -12.97 -3.37
CA VAL A 19 -6.58 -12.36 -3.74
C VAL A 19 -6.76 -11.10 -2.92
N VAL A 20 -7.11 -10.01 -3.58
CA VAL A 20 -7.38 -8.72 -2.93
C VAL A 20 -8.88 -8.50 -2.89
N GLY A 21 -9.41 -8.38 -1.68
CA GLY A 21 -10.80 -8.06 -1.39
C GLY A 21 -10.97 -6.61 -0.92
N ALA A 22 -12.15 -6.05 -1.21
CA ALA A 22 -12.60 -4.75 -0.74
C ALA A 22 -13.97 -4.91 -0.07
N LEU A 23 -14.08 -4.47 1.19
CA LEU A 23 -15.30 -4.58 1.98
C LEU A 23 -15.67 -3.18 2.50
N THR A 24 -16.97 -2.88 2.50
CA THR A 24 -17.49 -1.61 3.05
C THR A 24 -17.89 -1.72 4.52
N SER A 25 -18.07 -2.94 5.01
CA SER A 25 -18.38 -3.23 6.41
C SER A 25 -17.23 -3.96 7.06
N VAL A 26 -17.12 -3.84 8.40
CA VAL A 26 -16.17 -4.62 9.20
C VAL A 26 -16.26 -6.10 8.79
N PRO A 27 -15.15 -6.76 8.45
CA PRO A 27 -15.18 -8.19 8.18
C PRO A 27 -15.68 -8.92 9.44
N GLN A 28 -16.92 -9.44 9.39
CA GLN A 28 -17.53 -10.15 10.51
C GLN A 28 -16.81 -11.47 10.82
N ARG A 29 -16.14 -12.03 9.82
CA ARG A 29 -15.32 -13.22 9.97
C ARG A 29 -14.02 -13.02 9.21
N ILE A 30 -12.93 -13.25 9.91
CA ILE A 30 -11.63 -13.43 9.30
C ILE A 30 -11.57 -14.92 9.02
N ASP A 31 -11.90 -15.29 7.80
CA ASP A 31 -11.88 -16.69 7.36
C ASP A 31 -10.45 -17.23 7.34
N GLU A 32 -10.29 -18.55 7.33
CA GLU A 32 -8.98 -19.24 7.40
C GLU A 32 -8.02 -18.84 6.26
N GLY A 33 -8.54 -18.28 5.17
CA GLY A 33 -7.74 -17.77 4.05
C GLY A 33 -7.28 -16.32 4.21
N CYS A 34 -7.82 -15.56 5.15
CA CYS A 34 -7.45 -14.16 5.35
C CYS A 34 -6.12 -14.06 6.09
N ARG A 35 -5.18 -13.32 5.50
CA ARG A 35 -3.81 -13.15 6.02
C ARG A 35 -3.54 -11.74 6.50
N PHE A 36 -4.32 -10.78 6.02
CA PHE A 36 -4.18 -9.38 6.39
C PHE A 36 -5.48 -8.62 6.12
N ALA A 37 -5.84 -7.74 7.05
CA ALA A 37 -6.92 -6.79 6.86
C ALA A 37 -6.58 -5.43 7.49
N ALA A 38 -6.83 -4.37 6.74
CA ALA A 38 -6.66 -3.00 7.22
C ALA A 38 -7.82 -2.13 6.75
N TRP A 39 -8.23 -1.21 7.62
CA TRP A 39 -9.18 -0.16 7.29
C TRP A 39 -8.45 1.02 6.66
N PHE A 40 -9.07 1.67 5.68
CA PHE A 40 -8.60 2.86 5.01
C PHE A 40 -9.72 3.91 4.97
N GLY A 41 -9.37 5.18 5.19
CA GLY A 41 -10.29 6.30 5.01
C GLY A 41 -10.65 6.56 3.54
N ASP A 42 -9.82 6.09 2.61
CA ASP A 42 -10.08 6.09 1.17
C ASP A 42 -9.67 4.75 0.56
N LEU A 43 -10.63 3.82 0.49
CA LEU A 43 -10.46 2.47 -0.01
C LEU A 43 -10.13 2.45 -1.51
N ASP A 44 -10.72 3.34 -2.30
CA ASP A 44 -10.45 3.43 -3.74
C ASP A 44 -9.00 3.82 -3.99
N ALA A 45 -8.51 4.82 -3.26
CA ALA A 45 -7.10 5.21 -3.30
C ALA A 45 -6.20 4.06 -2.82
N ALA A 46 -6.56 3.37 -1.73
CA ALA A 46 -5.80 2.23 -1.23
C ALA A 46 -5.68 1.11 -2.28
N LEU A 47 -6.79 0.73 -2.93
CA LEU A 47 -6.79 -0.26 -4.00
C LEU A 47 -5.95 0.17 -5.21
N MET A 48 -5.97 1.46 -5.56
CA MET A 48 -5.16 2.01 -6.64
C MET A 48 -3.67 1.95 -6.29
N HIS A 49 -3.28 2.38 -5.08
CA HIS A 49 -1.88 2.32 -4.61
C HIS A 49 -1.37 0.88 -4.53
N LEU A 50 -2.19 -0.04 -4.01
CA LEU A 50 -1.85 -1.46 -3.98
C LEU A 50 -1.68 -2.02 -5.39
N HIS A 51 -2.59 -1.69 -6.30
CA HIS A 51 -2.48 -2.11 -7.70
C HIS A 51 -1.19 -1.57 -8.34
N GLU A 52 -0.87 -0.29 -8.16
CA GLU A 52 0.35 0.31 -8.70
C GLU A 52 1.61 -0.38 -8.16
N ALA A 53 1.63 -0.74 -6.88
CA ALA A 53 2.72 -1.47 -6.25
C ALA A 53 2.86 -2.90 -6.80
N LEU A 54 1.75 -3.59 -7.08
CA LEU A 54 1.71 -5.01 -7.46
C LEU A 54 1.43 -5.25 -8.94
N ARG A 55 1.28 -4.22 -9.78
CA ARG A 55 0.81 -4.33 -11.18
C ARG A 55 1.61 -5.30 -12.04
N ARG A 56 2.92 -5.42 -11.77
CA ARG A 56 3.83 -6.32 -12.52
C ARG A 56 3.62 -7.80 -12.18
N SER A 57 2.88 -8.06 -11.11
CA SER A 57 2.53 -9.39 -10.62
C SER A 57 1.05 -9.70 -10.81
N LEU A 58 0.30 -8.89 -11.58
CA LEU A 58 -1.12 -9.13 -11.82
C LEU A 58 -1.32 -10.46 -12.57
N ALA A 59 -2.10 -11.35 -11.97
CA ALA A 59 -2.47 -12.64 -12.56
C ALA A 59 -3.90 -12.62 -13.10
N GLN A 60 -4.83 -11.96 -12.40
CA GLN A 60 -6.23 -11.84 -12.79
C GLN A 60 -6.79 -10.49 -12.32
N LEU A 61 -7.65 -9.87 -13.14
CA LEU A 61 -8.25 -8.57 -12.81
C LEU A 61 -9.55 -8.71 -12.00
N GLU A 62 -10.35 -9.73 -12.29
CA GLU A 62 -11.63 -10.00 -11.63
C GLU A 62 -11.74 -11.49 -11.27
N PRO A 63 -11.70 -11.87 -9.98
CA PRO A 63 -11.26 -11.03 -8.86
C PRO A 63 -9.80 -10.59 -9.02
N ARG A 64 -9.38 -9.55 -8.29
CA ARG A 64 -8.00 -9.03 -8.34
C ARG A 64 -7.05 -10.03 -7.68
N CYS A 65 -6.27 -10.73 -8.50
CA CYS A 65 -5.31 -11.71 -8.05
C CYS A 65 -3.91 -11.33 -8.49
N TYR A 66 -2.93 -11.46 -7.58
CA TYR A 66 -1.53 -11.17 -7.84
C TYR A 66 -0.67 -12.39 -7.52
N ARG A 67 0.28 -12.70 -8.41
CA ARG A 67 1.30 -13.75 -8.22
C ARG A 67 2.50 -13.14 -7.52
N VAL A 68 2.40 -13.01 -6.20
CA VAL A 68 3.40 -12.36 -5.36
C VAL A 68 3.48 -13.08 -4.01
N GLY A 69 4.64 -13.01 -3.36
CA GLY A 69 4.80 -13.54 -2.01
C GLY A 69 3.90 -12.81 -1.01
N LEU A 70 3.36 -13.54 -0.03
CA LEU A 70 2.45 -12.97 0.95
C LEU A 70 3.05 -11.80 1.74
N ILE A 71 4.32 -11.93 2.16
CA ILE A 71 5.04 -10.84 2.85
C ILE A 71 5.11 -9.58 1.98
N ASP A 72 5.35 -9.73 0.67
CA ASP A 72 5.42 -8.60 -0.26
C ASP A 72 4.06 -7.94 -0.45
N ALA A 73 2.97 -8.72 -0.52
CA ALA A 73 1.62 -8.18 -0.61
C ALA A 73 1.21 -7.43 0.68
N ILE A 74 1.49 -8.02 1.85
CA ILE A 74 1.22 -7.38 3.15
C ILE A 74 2.03 -6.09 3.27
N ALA A 75 3.32 -6.13 2.96
CA ALA A 75 4.18 -4.95 3.01
C ALA A 75 3.70 -3.86 2.04
N ALA A 76 3.26 -4.24 0.83
CA ALA A 76 2.71 -3.29 -0.14
C ALA A 76 1.43 -2.62 0.36
N ALA A 77 0.56 -3.35 1.08
CA ALA A 77 -0.66 -2.80 1.67
C ALA A 77 -0.40 -1.92 2.91
N ASP A 78 0.49 -2.35 3.81
CA ASP A 78 0.79 -1.64 5.09
C ASP A 78 1.74 -0.43 4.89
N ALA A 79 2.43 -0.37 3.75
CA ALA A 79 3.27 0.77 3.35
C ALA A 79 2.53 1.84 2.54
N ILE A 80 1.22 1.68 2.31
CA ILE A 80 0.39 2.70 1.65
C ILE A 80 0.34 3.93 2.56
N ASP A 81 0.75 5.07 2.02
CA ASP A 81 0.82 6.34 2.74
C ASP A 81 -0.54 7.07 2.73
N LEU A 82 -1.56 6.38 3.24
CA LEU A 82 -2.91 6.89 3.47
C LEU A 82 -3.28 6.67 4.92
N GLU A 83 -4.29 7.40 5.41
CA GLU A 83 -4.87 7.13 6.73
C GLU A 83 -5.43 5.71 6.76
N HIS A 84 -4.76 4.83 7.49
CA HIS A 84 -5.13 3.43 7.61
C HIS A 84 -4.90 2.89 9.02
N ARG A 85 -5.61 1.82 9.34
CA ARG A 85 -5.49 1.09 10.60
C ARG A 85 -5.49 -0.41 10.32
N ARG A 86 -4.40 -1.08 10.68
CA ARG A 86 -4.32 -2.53 10.66
C ARG A 86 -5.29 -3.13 11.68
N ILE A 87 -6.15 -4.02 11.21
CA ILE A 87 -7.18 -4.68 12.03
C ILE A 87 -6.81 -6.12 12.29
N PHE A 88 -6.21 -6.75 11.28
CA PHE A 88 -5.76 -8.11 11.38
C PHE A 88 -4.49 -8.31 10.57
N ILE A 89 -3.63 -9.14 11.12
CA ILE A 89 -2.51 -9.75 10.44
C ILE A 89 -2.40 -11.16 10.98
N ASP A 90 -2.09 -12.10 10.10
CA ASP A 90 -1.80 -13.46 10.52
C ASP A 90 -0.74 -13.46 11.65
N PRO A 91 -0.98 -14.16 12.78
CA PRO A 91 -0.02 -14.27 13.86
C PRO A 91 1.38 -14.70 13.41
N GLU A 92 1.48 -15.50 12.33
CA GLU A 92 2.77 -15.93 11.78
C GLU A 92 3.61 -14.75 11.26
N PHE A 93 2.98 -13.63 10.91
CA PHE A 93 3.64 -12.42 10.43
C PHE A 93 3.63 -11.25 11.42
N ALA A 94 2.84 -11.33 12.50
CA ALA A 94 2.69 -10.24 13.47
C ALA A 94 4.02 -9.77 14.08
N GLU A 95 4.96 -10.69 14.28
CA GLU A 95 6.30 -10.41 14.83
C GLU A 95 7.43 -10.63 13.81
N SER A 96 7.10 -10.75 12.52
CA SER A 96 8.09 -11.03 11.49
C SER A 96 9.02 -9.84 11.26
N THR A 97 10.30 -9.98 11.62
CA THR A 97 11.34 -8.98 11.35
C THR A 97 11.50 -8.72 9.86
N GLN A 98 11.29 -9.74 9.01
CA GLN A 98 11.36 -9.59 7.56
C GLN A 98 10.23 -8.71 7.02
N LEU A 99 9.02 -8.85 7.57
CA LEU A 99 7.88 -8.03 7.18
C LEU A 99 8.11 -6.57 7.58
N ASN A 100 8.51 -6.32 8.83
CA ASN A 100 8.79 -4.97 9.32
C ASN A 100 9.88 -4.28 8.48
N ALA A 101 10.97 -4.99 8.17
CA ALA A 101 12.03 -4.46 7.31
C ALA A 101 11.54 -4.12 5.89
N LYS A 102 10.65 -4.92 5.31
CA LYS A 102 10.05 -4.63 4.00
C LYS A 102 9.14 -3.41 4.06
N ILE A 103 8.26 -3.31 5.05
CA ILE A 103 7.39 -2.14 5.26
C ILE A 103 8.23 -0.87 5.37
N ASP A 104 9.27 -0.89 6.21
CA ASP A 104 10.18 0.25 6.38
C ASP A 104 10.91 0.62 5.09
N SER A 105 11.37 -0.38 4.32
CA SER A 105 12.04 -0.12 3.04
C SER A 105 11.12 0.56 2.03
N LEU A 106 9.84 0.16 1.97
CA LEU A 106 8.84 0.74 1.09
C LEU A 106 8.48 2.17 1.53
N ARG A 107 8.28 2.38 2.84
CA ARG A 107 8.04 3.72 3.41
C ARG A 107 9.22 4.67 3.17
N GLN A 108 10.45 4.21 3.39
CA GLN A 108 11.65 5.03 3.12
C GLN A 108 11.78 5.40 1.65
N ARG A 109 11.41 4.49 0.74
CA ARG A 109 11.46 4.77 -0.70
C ARG A 109 10.47 5.87 -1.09
N HIS A 110 9.26 5.86 -0.55
CA HIS A 110 8.29 6.94 -0.73
C HIS A 110 8.79 8.26 -0.13
N GLN A 111 9.26 8.26 1.12
CA GLN A 111 9.77 9.48 1.77
C GLN A 111 10.96 10.12 1.05
N ARG A 112 11.85 9.32 0.43
CA ARG A 112 12.98 9.86 -0.33
C ARG A 112 12.52 10.59 -1.59
N LEU A 113 11.50 10.06 -2.27
CA LEU A 113 10.92 10.71 -3.45
C LEU A 113 10.26 12.04 -3.07
N ASP A 114 9.51 12.07 -1.97
CA ASP A 114 8.86 13.31 -1.50
C ASP A 114 9.88 14.37 -1.12
N ARG A 115 10.95 14.01 -0.43
CA ARG A 115 12.02 14.97 -0.09
C ARG A 115 12.71 15.51 -1.33
N TRP A 116 12.95 14.66 -2.34
CA TRP A 116 13.53 15.09 -3.61
C TRP A 116 12.61 16.04 -4.37
N LEU A 117 11.32 15.72 -4.47
CA LEU A 117 10.35 16.59 -5.14
C LEU A 117 10.17 17.91 -4.39
N ASN A 118 10.10 17.88 -3.05
CA ASN A 118 9.96 19.09 -2.25
C ASN A 118 11.20 19.99 -2.35
N THR A 119 12.41 19.41 -2.35
CA THR A 119 13.64 20.20 -2.56
C THR A 119 13.71 20.80 -3.96
N VAL A 120 13.34 20.05 -5.01
CA VAL A 120 13.25 20.59 -6.37
C VAL A 120 12.20 21.72 -6.45
N GLY A 121 11.03 21.53 -5.85
CA GLY A 121 9.99 22.56 -5.78
C GLY A 121 10.45 23.82 -5.06
N LEU A 122 11.13 23.68 -3.93
CA LEU A 122 11.71 24.80 -3.17
C LEU A 122 12.76 25.55 -4.00
N VAL A 123 13.66 24.83 -4.68
CA VAL A 123 14.70 25.41 -5.54
C VAL A 123 14.06 26.15 -6.71
N ALA A 124 13.04 25.58 -7.35
CA ALA A 124 12.30 26.24 -8.44
C ALA A 124 11.58 27.51 -7.96
N ALA A 125 10.93 27.46 -6.80
CA ALA A 125 10.28 28.63 -6.20
C ALA A 125 11.29 29.74 -5.84
N ALA A 126 12.45 29.35 -5.29
CA ALA A 126 13.53 30.28 -4.98
C ALA A 126 14.11 30.92 -6.25
N LEU A 127 14.37 30.14 -7.31
CA LEU A 127 14.83 30.64 -8.60
C LEU A 127 13.83 31.61 -9.23
N LEU A 128 12.54 31.29 -9.17
CA LEU A 128 11.48 32.15 -9.70
C LEU A 128 11.35 33.45 -8.90
N ALA A 129 11.48 33.39 -7.57
CA ALA A 129 11.50 34.57 -6.72
C ALA A 129 12.72 35.46 -7.02
N ILE A 130 13.91 34.87 -7.18
CA ILE A 130 15.13 35.61 -7.54
C ILE A 130 14.97 36.28 -8.91
N TRP A 131 14.47 35.54 -9.91
CA TRP A 131 14.21 36.10 -11.24
C TRP A 131 13.14 37.19 -11.24
N GLY A 132 12.09 37.06 -10.43
CA GLY A 132 11.03 38.07 -10.30
C GLY A 132 11.44 39.31 -9.49
N LEU A 133 12.41 39.18 -8.59
CA LEU A 133 12.95 40.30 -7.80
C LEU A 133 14.10 41.04 -8.49
N LEU A 134 14.64 40.53 -9.60
CA LEU A 134 15.56 41.28 -10.45
C LEU A 134 14.72 42.25 -11.31
N PRO A 135 14.73 43.57 -11.04
CA PRO A 135 14.14 44.51 -11.96
C PRO A 135 15.04 44.53 -13.21
N LEU A 136 14.50 44.04 -14.32
CA LEU A 136 15.02 44.33 -15.66
C LEU A 136 14.73 45.80 -16.02
#